data_AF-A0A2T5TX70-F1
#
_entry.id   AF-A0A2T5TX70-F1
#
_cell.length_a   1.000
_cell.length_b   1.000
_cell.length_c   1.000
_cell.angle_alpha   90.00
_cell.angle_beta   90.00
_cell.angle_gamma   90.00
#
_symmetry.space_group_name_H-M   'P 1'
#
loop_
_entity.id
_entity.type
_entity.pdbx_description
1 polymer ?
#
loop_
_entity_poly.entity_id
_entity_poly.type
_entity_poly.pdbx_seq_one_letter_code
_entity_poly.pdbx_strand_id
1 'polypeptide(L)'
;MPSRIEALIPTPPPERIDALQNLILRIVDCLDADEECDALIAEADALAGSQGYDSVTFSNLNSWTSERDFAVLAAMGPPPGIPDLTVQEVAECIGVIEAADEPRSSFCLGILERTFPNVPICDIIYWPKAAASSDDLAAEIVRLANEPLPTLPAP
;
A
#
# COMPACT_ATOMS: atom_id res chain seq x y z
N MET A 1 -20.19 -15.45 1.98
CA MET A 1 -19.77 -14.44 2.97
C MET A 1 -18.45 -13.89 2.49
N PRO A 2 -18.21 -12.57 2.52
CA PRO A 2 -16.91 -12.01 2.15
C PRO A 2 -15.82 -12.59 3.07
N SER A 3 -14.62 -12.79 2.54
CA SER A 3 -13.47 -13.20 3.36
C SER A 3 -13.06 -12.07 4.32
N ARG A 4 -12.21 -12.37 5.32
CA ARG A 4 -11.72 -11.34 6.25
C ARG A 4 -10.98 -10.24 5.50
N ILE A 5 -10.18 -10.59 4.49
CA ILE A 5 -9.48 -9.62 3.63
C ILE A 5 -10.47 -8.71 2.91
N GLU A 6 -11.50 -9.28 2.29
CA GLU A 6 -12.50 -8.48 1.56
C GLU A 6 -13.25 -7.52 2.50
N ALA A 7 -13.52 -7.94 3.73
CA ALA A 7 -14.17 -7.11 4.73
C ALA A 7 -13.26 -5.99 5.29
N LEU A 8 -11.94 -6.10 5.12
CA LEU A 8 -10.96 -5.10 5.56
C LEU A 8 -10.74 -3.99 4.53
N ILE A 9 -11.03 -4.24 3.25
CA ILE A 9 -10.90 -3.26 2.18
C ILE A 9 -12.00 -2.20 2.34
N PRO A 10 -11.66 -0.94 2.67
CA PRO A 10 -12.67 0.08 2.90
C PRO A 10 -13.31 0.53 1.60
N THR A 11 -14.60 0.88 1.66
CA THR A 11 -15.28 1.62 0.59
C THR A 11 -15.49 3.06 1.03
N PRO A 12 -14.53 3.96 0.77
CA PRO A 12 -14.64 5.36 1.19
C PRO A 12 -15.82 6.06 0.50
N PRO A 13 -16.45 7.04 1.17
CA PRO A 13 -17.56 7.79 0.57
C PRO A 13 -17.05 8.69 -0.57
N PRO A 14 -17.83 8.89 -1.66
CA PRO A 14 -17.40 9.66 -2.83
C PRO A 14 -16.91 11.08 -2.48
N GLU A 15 -17.57 11.76 -1.55
CA GLU A 15 -17.20 13.10 -1.09
C GLU A 15 -15.77 13.18 -0.53
N ARG A 16 -15.30 12.13 0.16
CA ARG A 16 -13.94 12.08 0.70
C ARG A 16 -12.92 11.86 -0.42
N ILE A 17 -13.26 11.01 -1.39
CA ILE A 17 -12.41 10.74 -2.54
C ILE A 17 -12.26 12.01 -3.38
N ASP A 18 -13.35 12.73 -3.61
CA ASP A 18 -13.34 13.96 -4.40
C ASP A 18 -12.56 15.08 -3.70
N ALA A 19 -12.67 15.19 -2.37
CA ALA A 19 -11.85 16.13 -1.59
C ALA A 19 -10.35 15.83 -1.72
N LEU A 20 -9.95 14.56 -1.58
CA LEU A 20 -8.56 14.13 -1.75
C LEU A 20 -8.07 14.32 -3.17
N GLN A 21 -8.86 13.96 -4.19
CA GLN A 21 -8.49 14.13 -5.59
C GLN A 21 -8.22 15.60 -5.92
N ASN A 22 -9.07 16.52 -5.45
CA ASN A 22 -8.86 17.95 -5.65
C ASN A 22 -7.56 18.45 -4.99
N LEU A 23 -7.21 17.93 -3.81
CA LEU A 23 -5.93 18.27 -3.17
C LEU A 23 -4.74 17.69 -3.94
N ILE A 24 -4.82 16.44 -4.36
CA ILE A 24 -3.77 15.77 -5.14
C ILE A 24 -3.49 16.52 -6.45
N LEU A 25 -4.53 16.89 -7.20
CA LEU A 25 -4.37 17.67 -8.44
C LEU A 25 -3.67 19.00 -8.18
N ARG A 26 -4.05 19.72 -7.11
CA ARG A 26 -3.40 20.98 -6.73
C ARG A 26 -1.94 20.79 -6.32
N ILE A 27 -1.59 19.67 -5.68
CA ILE A 27 -0.20 19.35 -5.33
C ILE A 27 0.60 19.08 -6.61
N VAL A 28 0.07 18.29 -7.54
CA VAL A 28 0.73 18.01 -8.83
C VAL A 28 0.96 19.31 -9.60
N ASP A 29 -0.07 20.15 -9.76
CA ASP A 29 0.07 21.45 -10.43
C ASP A 29 1.11 22.36 -9.75
N CYS A 30 1.15 22.36 -8.42
CA CYS A 30 2.11 23.13 -7.62
C CYS A 30 3.56 22.63 -7.81
N LEU A 31 3.76 21.30 -7.84
CA LEU A 31 5.08 20.70 -8.06
C LEU A 31 5.57 20.94 -9.49
N ASP A 32 4.67 20.84 -10.48
CA ASP A 32 4.99 21.13 -11.89
C ASP A 32 5.36 22.61 -12.11
N ALA A 33 4.85 23.51 -11.27
CA ALA A 33 5.17 24.93 -11.26
C ALA A 33 6.45 25.28 -10.46
N ASP A 34 7.10 24.29 -9.82
CA ASP A 34 8.25 24.48 -8.91
C ASP A 34 7.94 25.44 -7.74
N GLU A 35 6.72 25.35 -7.20
CA GLU A 35 6.23 26.16 -6.07
C GLU A 35 6.35 25.44 -4.70
N GLU A 36 6.15 26.17 -3.60
CA GLU A 36 6.17 25.61 -2.24
C GLU A 36 4.83 24.90 -1.93
N CYS A 37 4.84 23.56 -1.93
CA CYS A 37 3.63 22.74 -1.80
C CYS A 37 3.45 22.10 -0.41
N ASP A 38 4.35 22.33 0.55
CA ASP A 38 4.41 21.63 1.84
C ASP A 38 3.07 21.70 2.62
N ALA A 39 2.39 22.84 2.57
CA ALA A 39 1.09 23.00 3.23
C ALA A 39 -0.01 22.13 2.60
N LEU A 40 -0.02 22.00 1.26
CA LEU A 40 -0.97 21.15 0.55
C LEU A 40 -0.69 19.67 0.80
N ILE A 41 0.59 19.29 0.81
CA ILE A 41 1.04 17.93 1.12
C ILE A 41 0.63 17.55 2.54
N ALA A 42 0.88 18.42 3.52
CA ALA A 42 0.48 18.19 4.91
C ALA A 42 -1.05 18.09 5.08
N GLU A 43 -1.83 18.88 4.33
CA GLU A 43 -3.29 18.80 4.33
C GLU A 43 -3.78 17.45 3.75
N ALA A 44 -3.22 17.03 2.61
CA ALA A 44 -3.54 15.75 2.00
C ALA A 44 -3.16 14.56 2.89
N ASP A 45 -1.97 14.59 3.50
CA ASP A 45 -1.51 13.56 4.43
C ASP A 45 -2.42 13.46 5.66
N ALA A 46 -2.77 14.59 6.28
CA ALA A 46 -3.70 14.61 7.41
C ALA A 46 -5.07 14.04 7.03
N LEU A 47 -5.61 14.39 5.86
CA LEU A 47 -6.89 13.89 5.37
C LEU A 47 -6.85 12.37 5.04
N ALA A 48 -5.69 11.88 4.63
CA ALA A 48 -5.43 10.46 4.36
C ALA A 48 -5.11 9.65 5.64
N GLY A 49 -5.07 10.28 6.81
CA GLY A 49 -4.81 9.60 8.08
C GLY A 49 -3.33 9.52 8.46
N SER A 50 -2.52 10.48 8.02
CA SER A 50 -1.10 10.63 8.33
C SER A 50 -0.26 9.43 7.92
N GLN A 51 -0.21 9.18 6.61
CA GLN A 51 0.55 8.08 6.02
C GLN A 51 2.02 8.43 5.81
N GLY A 52 2.39 9.70 5.95
CA GLY A 52 3.74 10.21 5.72
C GLY A 52 3.98 10.62 4.26
N TYR A 53 2.96 11.13 3.57
CA TYR A 53 3.14 11.61 2.20
C TYR A 53 4.10 12.81 2.15
N ASP A 54 4.94 12.82 1.13
CA ASP A 54 5.95 13.84 0.87
C ASP A 54 5.98 14.24 -0.61
N SER A 55 6.83 15.20 -0.97
CA SER A 55 6.94 15.66 -2.37
C SER A 55 7.32 14.52 -3.33
N VAL A 56 8.16 13.58 -2.89
CA VAL A 56 8.59 12.42 -3.69
C VAL A 56 7.41 11.50 -4.02
N THR A 57 6.48 11.32 -3.07
CA THR A 57 5.24 10.57 -3.25
C THR A 57 4.46 11.10 -4.46
N PHE A 58 4.28 12.42 -4.53
CA PHE A 58 3.49 13.07 -5.59
C PHE A 58 4.26 13.22 -6.91
N SER A 59 5.55 13.54 -6.87
CA SER A 59 6.39 13.65 -8.07
C SER A 59 6.50 12.33 -8.84
N ASN A 60 6.42 11.19 -8.14
CA ASN A 60 6.47 9.87 -8.76
C ASN A 60 5.07 9.26 -9.00
N LEU A 61 3.98 9.95 -8.68
CA LEU A 61 2.63 9.37 -8.68
C LEU A 61 2.27 8.72 -10.02
N ASN A 62 2.52 9.41 -11.12
CA ASN A 62 2.22 8.93 -12.49
C ASN A 62 3.10 7.75 -12.95
N SER A 63 4.11 7.34 -12.18
CA SER A 63 4.91 6.16 -12.51
C SER A 63 4.26 4.85 -12.09
N TRP A 64 3.24 4.88 -11.24
CA TRP A 64 2.64 3.67 -10.63
C TRP A 64 1.13 3.74 -10.43
N THR A 65 0.50 4.91 -10.49
CA THR A 65 -0.96 5.06 -10.36
C THR A 65 -1.49 6.33 -11.01
N SER A 66 -2.81 6.51 -11.02
CA SER A 66 -3.46 7.77 -11.42
C SER A 66 -3.81 8.62 -10.19
N GLU A 67 -4.03 9.93 -10.37
CA GLU A 67 -4.44 10.82 -9.28
C GLU A 67 -5.78 10.38 -8.69
N ARG A 68 -6.67 9.83 -9.52
CA ARG A 68 -7.96 9.31 -9.08
C ARG A 68 -7.79 8.06 -8.22
N ASP A 69 -7.01 7.09 -8.68
CA ASP A 69 -6.81 5.84 -7.95
C ASP A 69 -6.05 6.10 -6.64
N PHE A 70 -5.06 7.00 -6.67
CA PHE A 70 -4.39 7.46 -5.46
C PHE A 70 -5.34 8.15 -4.48
N ALA A 71 -6.28 8.98 -4.96
CA ALA A 71 -7.29 9.59 -4.11
C ALA A 71 -8.18 8.55 -3.42
N VAL A 72 -8.56 7.48 -4.13
CA VAL A 72 -9.32 6.38 -3.54
C VAL A 72 -8.48 5.64 -2.50
N LEU A 73 -7.21 5.32 -2.80
CA LEU A 73 -6.27 4.69 -1.86
C LEU A 73 -6.08 5.53 -0.60
N ALA A 74 -5.82 6.83 -0.75
CA ALA A 74 -5.68 7.77 0.36
C ALA A 74 -6.98 7.86 1.19
N ALA A 75 -8.14 7.78 0.53
CA ALA A 75 -9.44 7.82 1.20
C ALA A 75 -9.76 6.54 1.99
N MET A 76 -9.22 5.39 1.57
CA MET A 76 -9.25 4.14 2.34
C MET A 76 -8.50 4.29 3.66
N GLY A 77 -7.51 5.18 3.71
CA GLY A 77 -6.70 5.45 4.89
C GLY A 77 -5.55 4.43 5.05
N PRO A 78 -4.83 4.51 6.18
CA PRO A 78 -3.69 3.64 6.44
C PRO A 78 -4.09 2.16 6.48
N PRO A 79 -3.47 1.29 5.66
CA PRO A 79 -3.72 -0.15 5.74
C PRO A 79 -3.42 -0.70 7.14
N PRO A 80 -4.24 -1.61 7.70
CA PRO A 80 -3.96 -2.18 9.01
C PRO A 80 -2.79 -3.19 8.96
N GLY A 81 -2.00 -3.27 10.03
CA GLY A 81 -1.14 -4.43 10.29
C GLY A 81 -1.92 -5.49 11.07
N ILE A 82 -1.86 -6.75 10.65
CA ILE A 82 -2.70 -7.85 11.17
C ILE A 82 -1.78 -8.96 11.71
N PRO A 83 -1.44 -8.97 13.01
CA PRO A 83 -0.44 -9.88 13.55
C PRO A 83 -0.74 -11.38 13.38
N ASP A 84 -2.01 -11.75 13.25
CA ASP A 84 -2.51 -13.12 13.10
C ASP A 84 -2.95 -13.43 11.65
N LEU A 85 -2.37 -12.75 10.66
CA LEU A 85 -2.68 -12.99 9.25
C LEU A 85 -2.26 -14.41 8.85
N THR A 86 -3.22 -15.21 8.41
CA THR A 86 -2.97 -16.61 8.04
C THR A 86 -2.36 -16.71 6.64
N VAL A 87 -1.71 -17.84 6.33
CA VAL A 87 -1.16 -18.09 4.98
C VAL A 87 -2.25 -17.94 3.90
N GLN A 88 -3.46 -18.42 4.16
CA GLN A 88 -4.57 -18.29 3.22
C GLN A 88 -4.94 -16.82 2.96
N GLU A 89 -4.95 -16.00 4.00
CA GLU A 89 -5.29 -14.57 3.85
C GLU A 89 -4.17 -13.78 3.17
N VAL A 90 -2.91 -14.18 3.39
CA VAL A 90 -1.78 -13.65 2.62
C VAL A 90 -1.96 -14.00 1.14
N ALA A 91 -2.34 -15.23 0.81
CA ALA A 91 -2.60 -15.64 -0.57
C ALA A 91 -3.79 -14.87 -1.18
N GLU A 92 -4.85 -14.60 -0.41
CA GLU A 92 -5.96 -13.75 -0.83
C GLU A 92 -5.49 -12.32 -1.14
N CYS A 93 -4.64 -11.70 -0.31
CA CYS A 93 -4.04 -10.40 -0.60
C CYS A 93 -3.20 -10.43 -1.89
N ILE A 94 -2.38 -11.46 -2.09
CA ILE A 94 -1.57 -11.62 -3.30
C ILE A 94 -2.47 -11.77 -4.53
N GLY A 95 -3.56 -12.53 -4.44
CA GLY A 95 -4.52 -12.66 -5.54
C GLY A 95 -5.16 -11.34 -5.95
N VAL A 96 -5.45 -10.44 -4.98
CA VAL A 96 -5.91 -9.08 -5.28
C VAL A 96 -4.83 -8.27 -5.99
N ILE A 97 -3.58 -8.36 -5.53
CA ILE A 97 -2.43 -7.66 -6.12
C ILE A 97 -2.17 -8.13 -7.56
N GLU A 98 -2.18 -9.45 -7.80
CA GLU A 98 -1.95 -10.04 -9.12
C GLU A 98 -3.06 -9.71 -10.12
N ALA A 99 -4.28 -9.46 -9.65
CA ALA A 99 -5.38 -8.99 -10.47
C ALA A 99 -5.21 -7.52 -10.95
N ALA A 100 -4.24 -6.79 -10.39
CA ALA A 100 -3.94 -5.39 -10.70
C ALA A 100 -5.18 -4.46 -10.57
N ASP A 101 -6.06 -4.78 -9.63
CA ASP A 101 -7.26 -4.00 -9.30
C ASP A 101 -6.85 -2.80 -8.43
N GLU A 102 -6.28 -1.75 -9.02
CA GLU A 102 -6.02 -0.50 -8.28
C GLU A 102 -7.35 0.18 -7.93
N PRO A 103 -7.48 0.77 -6.72
CA PRO A 103 -6.46 0.97 -5.67
C PRO A 103 -6.30 -0.21 -4.69
N ARG A 104 -7.08 -1.27 -4.84
CA ARG A 104 -7.16 -2.39 -3.87
C ARG A 104 -5.86 -3.18 -3.81
N SER A 105 -5.17 -3.31 -4.93
CA SER A 105 -3.84 -3.91 -5.04
C SER A 105 -2.86 -3.20 -4.10
N SER A 106 -2.73 -1.87 -4.21
CA SER A 106 -1.90 -1.06 -3.31
C SER A 106 -2.32 -1.19 -1.83
N PHE A 107 -3.62 -1.24 -1.56
CA PHE A 107 -4.11 -1.40 -0.18
C PHE A 107 -3.72 -2.77 0.41
N CYS A 108 -3.89 -3.86 -0.36
CA CYS A 108 -3.49 -5.21 0.06
C CYS A 108 -1.97 -5.33 0.23
N LEU A 109 -1.18 -4.69 -0.63
CA LEU A 109 0.27 -4.63 -0.47
C LEU A 109 0.65 -3.97 0.87
N GLY A 110 0.03 -2.84 1.20
CA GLY A 110 0.26 -2.15 2.46
C GLY A 110 -0.15 -2.95 3.71
N ILE A 111 -1.18 -3.81 3.62
CA ILE A 111 -1.49 -4.76 4.70
C ILE A 111 -0.31 -5.71 4.93
N LEU A 112 0.23 -6.29 3.86
CA LEU A 112 1.33 -7.25 3.95
C LEU A 112 2.60 -6.59 4.48
N GLU A 113 2.98 -5.42 3.97
CA GLU A 113 4.18 -4.70 4.41
C GLU A 113 4.10 -4.27 5.88
N ARG A 114 2.95 -3.82 6.35
CA ARG A 114 2.76 -3.43 7.77
C ARG A 114 2.67 -4.62 8.70
N THR A 115 2.15 -5.75 8.21
CA THR A 115 2.08 -7.00 8.98
C THR A 115 3.44 -7.67 9.10
N PHE A 116 4.25 -7.62 8.03
CA PHE A 116 5.54 -8.28 7.94
C PHE A 116 6.66 -7.29 7.60
N PRO A 117 6.99 -6.34 8.50
CA PRO A 117 7.91 -5.23 8.20
C PRO A 117 9.35 -5.66 7.90
N ASN A 118 9.72 -6.91 8.23
CA ASN A 118 11.05 -7.47 7.99
C ASN A 118 11.12 -8.38 6.75
N VAL A 119 10.01 -8.56 6.04
CA VAL A 119 9.93 -9.41 4.85
C VAL A 119 9.91 -8.52 3.61
N PRO A 120 10.73 -8.77 2.58
CA PRO A 120 10.75 -7.97 1.36
C PRO A 120 9.55 -8.34 0.47
N ILE A 121 8.34 -7.88 0.85
CA ILE A 121 7.06 -8.27 0.21
C ILE A 121 7.08 -7.98 -1.30
N CYS A 122 7.44 -6.76 -1.71
CA CYS A 122 7.51 -6.38 -3.12
C CYS A 122 8.41 -7.31 -3.94
N ASP A 123 9.60 -7.65 -3.43
CA ASP A 123 10.54 -8.52 -4.15
C ASP A 123 9.95 -9.93 -4.34
N ILE A 124 9.27 -10.45 -3.32
CA ILE A 124 8.67 -11.78 -3.38
C ILE A 124 7.54 -11.84 -4.40
N ILE A 125 6.68 -10.81 -4.42
CA ILE A 125 5.51 -10.77 -5.30
C ILE A 125 5.90 -10.48 -6.76
N TYR A 126 6.73 -9.44 -6.99
CA TYR A 126 7.02 -8.95 -8.34
C TYR A 126 8.26 -9.59 -8.97
N TRP A 127 9.18 -10.14 -8.17
CA TRP A 127 10.40 -10.82 -8.63
C TRP A 127 10.62 -12.18 -7.95
N PRO A 128 9.67 -13.13 -8.09
CA PRO A 128 9.81 -14.42 -7.45
C PRO A 128 10.98 -15.21 -8.04
N LYS A 129 11.76 -15.88 -7.18
CA LYS A 129 12.94 -16.66 -7.57
C LYS A 129 12.64 -17.81 -8.54
N ALA A 130 11.38 -18.27 -8.56
CA ALA A 130 10.85 -19.24 -9.51
C ALA A 130 9.37 -18.91 -9.76
N ALA A 131 8.79 -19.44 -10.84
CA ALA A 131 7.34 -19.36 -11.04
C ALA A 131 6.64 -20.02 -9.84
N ALA A 132 5.85 -19.24 -9.11
CA ALA A 132 5.23 -19.60 -7.85
C ALA A 132 3.76 -19.19 -7.90
N SER A 133 2.88 -20.01 -7.31
CA SER A 133 1.48 -19.62 -7.11
C SER A 133 1.34 -18.63 -5.96
N SER A 134 0.21 -17.93 -5.86
CA SER A 134 -0.09 -17.04 -4.74
C SER A 134 0.01 -17.78 -3.39
N ASP A 135 -0.34 -19.06 -3.34
CA ASP A 135 -0.19 -19.93 -2.16
C ASP A 135 1.29 -20.18 -1.80
N ASP A 136 2.14 -20.43 -2.80
CA ASP A 136 3.58 -20.65 -2.59
C ASP A 136 4.27 -19.36 -2.07
N LEU A 137 3.91 -18.21 -2.66
CA LEU A 137 4.42 -16.91 -2.24
C LEU A 137 3.96 -16.56 -0.82
N ALA A 138 2.69 -16.85 -0.49
CA ALA A 138 2.16 -16.66 0.84
C ALA A 138 2.87 -17.51 1.90
N ALA A 139 3.12 -18.79 1.58
CA ALA A 139 3.87 -19.67 2.44
C ALA A 139 5.31 -19.16 2.66
N GLU A 140 5.96 -18.64 1.62
CA GLU A 140 7.30 -18.06 1.71
C GLU A 140 7.33 -16.79 2.59
N ILE A 141 6.36 -15.88 2.44
CA ILE A 141 6.25 -14.68 3.28
C ILE A 141 6.12 -15.06 4.75
N VAL A 142 5.19 -15.97 5.07
CA VAL A 142 4.97 -16.42 6.46
C VAL A 142 6.19 -17.18 6.99
N ARG A 143 6.88 -17.95 6.16
CA ARG A 143 8.11 -18.64 6.54
C ARG A 143 9.19 -17.63 6.92
N LEU A 144 9.47 -16.65 6.07
CA LEU A 144 10.47 -15.59 6.32
C LEU A 144 10.12 -14.74 7.54
N ALA A 145 8.84 -14.42 7.75
CA ALA A 145 8.39 -13.68 8.93
C ALA A 145 8.69 -14.40 10.25
N ASN A 146 8.75 -15.73 10.22
CA ASN A 146 9.05 -16.57 11.38
C ASN A 146 10.55 -16.92 11.51
N GLU A 147 11.39 -16.55 10.54
CA GLU A 147 12.83 -16.73 10.67
C GLU A 147 13.41 -15.72 11.66
N PRO A 148 14.31 -16.15 12.56
CA PRO A 148 15.01 -15.23 13.43
C PRO A 148 15.82 -14.26 12.57
N LEU A 149 15.66 -12.95 12.83
CA LEU A 149 16.46 -11.91 12.18
C LEU A 149 17.94 -12.28 12.25
N PRO A 150 18.71 -12.14 11.15
CA PRO A 150 20.14 -12.41 11.19
C PRO A 150 20.75 -11.55 12.30
N THR A 151 21.31 -12.21 13.31
CA THR A 151 22.05 -11.52 14.37
C THR A 151 23.27 -10.88 13.72
N LEU A 152 23.28 -9.55 13.63
CA LEU A 152 24.48 -8.83 13.24
C LEU A 152 25.60 -9.22 14.23
N PRO A 153 26.80 -9.60 13.75
CA PRO A 153 27.92 -9.83 14.65
C PRO A 153 28.14 -8.56 15.46
N ALA A 154 28.25 -8.72 16.79
CA ALA A 154 28.56 -7.60 17.68
C ALA A 154 29.89 -6.94 17.24
N PRO A 155 30.01 -5.60 17.34
CA PRO A 155 31.16 -4.84 16.88
C PRO A 155 32.47 -5.23 17.57
#